data_AF-A0A354QU16-F1
#
_entry.id   AF-A0A354QU16-F1
#
_cell.length_a   1.000
_cell.length_b   1.000
_cell.length_c   1.000
_cell.angle_alpha   90.00
_cell.angle_beta   90.00
_cell.angle_gamma   90.00
#
_symmetry.space_group_name_H-M   'P 1'
#
loop_
_entity.id
_entity.type
_entity.pdbx_description
1 polymer ?
#
loop_
_entity_poly.entity_id
_entity_poly.type
_entity_poly.pdbx_seq_one_letter_code
_entity_poly.pdbx_strand_id
1 'polypeptide(L)'
;FINRIDEKIVFHNLTSEDMQEVVKIMVKPLIVSLAEKGIELKFQPSALKLLAKKGYDPEMGARPLRRTLQTQVEDHLSEFLLAGELQTGQRLKVGVKAGQLKFEVL
;
A
#
# COMPACT_ATOMS: atom_id res chain seq x y z
N PHE A 1 -38.20 -5.33 -8.42
CA PHE A 1 -37.22 -4.98 -7.37
C PHE A 1 -35.82 -5.32 -7.88
N ILE A 2 -34.91 -4.35 -7.81
CA ILE A 2 -33.62 -4.31 -8.51
C ILE A 2 -32.62 -5.31 -7.91
N ASN A 3 -32.13 -6.20 -8.77
CA ASN A 3 -30.86 -6.95 -8.78
C ASN A 3 -30.16 -7.30 -7.45
N ARG A 4 -30.15 -8.60 -7.12
CA ARG A 4 -29.03 -9.26 -6.42
C ARG A 4 -27.96 -9.59 -7.44
N ILE A 5 -26.81 -8.94 -7.38
CA ILE A 5 -25.58 -9.46 -7.98
C ILE A 5 -24.98 -10.40 -6.93
N ASP A 6 -25.39 -11.67 -6.99
CA ASP A 6 -24.76 -12.80 -6.29
C ASP A 6 -23.72 -13.38 -7.25
N GLU A 7 -22.69 -12.60 -7.58
CA GLU A 7 -21.57 -13.09 -8.37
C GLU A 7 -20.54 -13.65 -7.38
N LYS A 8 -20.56 -14.97 -7.20
CA LYS A 8 -19.55 -15.70 -6.45
C LYS A 8 -18.26 -15.62 -7.27
N ILE A 9 -17.49 -14.54 -7.08
CA ILE A 9 -16.17 -14.38 -7.70
C ILE A 9 -15.33 -15.58 -7.26
N VAL A 10 -15.14 -16.52 -8.18
CA VAL A 10 -14.19 -17.62 -8.01
C VAL A 10 -12.82 -16.97 -8.09
N PHE A 11 -12.23 -16.64 -6.94
CA PHE A 11 -10.86 -16.17 -6.87
C PHE A 11 -9.96 -17.32 -7.29
N HIS A 12 -9.36 -17.23 -8.48
CA HIS A 12 -8.15 -17.98 -8.78
C HIS A 12 -7.11 -17.66 -7.70
N ASN A 13 -6.33 -18.64 -7.25
CA ASN A 13 -5.25 -18.42 -6.30
C ASN A 13 -4.38 -17.27 -6.80
N LEU A 14 -4.44 -16.12 -6.11
CA LEU A 14 -3.65 -14.95 -6.46
C LEU A 14 -2.18 -15.34 -6.44
N THR A 15 -1.49 -15.18 -7.56
CA THR A 15 -0.04 -15.39 -7.60
C THR A 15 0.66 -14.23 -6.90
N SER A 16 1.94 -14.42 -6.56
CA SER A 16 2.73 -13.34 -5.94
C SER A 16 2.82 -12.09 -6.84
N GLU A 17 2.74 -12.25 -8.16
CA GLU A 17 2.76 -11.16 -9.13
C GLU A 17 1.42 -10.41 -9.16
N ASP A 18 0.29 -11.13 -9.15
CA ASP A 18 -1.04 -10.53 -9.03
C ASP A 18 -1.15 -9.70 -7.74
N MET A 19 -0.60 -10.21 -6.64
CA MET A 19 -0.60 -9.50 -5.37
C MET A 19 0.20 -8.20 -5.43
N GLN A 20 1.30 -8.14 -6.19
CA GLN A 20 2.05 -6.90 -6.37
C GLN A 20 1.24 -5.83 -7.13
N GLU A 21 0.53 -6.23 -8.19
CA GLU A 21 -0.35 -5.31 -8.92
C GLU A 21 -1.54 -4.87 -8.05
N VAL A 22 -2.09 -5.76 -7.24
CA VAL A 22 -3.12 -5.44 -6.25
C VAL A 22 -2.62 -4.42 -5.21
N VAL A 23 -1.41 -4.60 -4.66
CA VAL A 23 -0.78 -3.61 -3.76
C VAL A 23 -0.64 -2.27 -4.46
N LYS A 24 -0.16 -2.27 -5.70
CA LYS A 24 0.05 -1.07 -6.51
C LYS A 24 -1.25 -0.29 -6.74
N ILE A 25 -2.36 -0.99 -6.98
CA ILE A 25 -3.69 -0.39 -7.09
C ILE A 25 -4.11 0.21 -5.75
N MET A 26 -3.88 -0.49 -4.63
CA MET A 26 -4.26 0.01 -3.30
C MET A 26 -3.45 1.22 -2.82
N VAL A 27 -2.15 1.32 -3.18
CA VAL A 27 -1.33 2.50 -2.83
C VAL A 27 -1.58 3.70 -3.73
N LYS A 28 -2.17 3.50 -4.92
CA LYS A 28 -2.46 4.58 -5.87
C LYS A 28 -3.25 5.75 -5.26
N PRO A 29 -4.38 5.56 -4.55
CA PRO A 29 -5.10 6.66 -3.91
C PRO A 29 -4.26 7.40 -2.86
N LEU A 30 -3.39 6.70 -2.11
CA LEU A 30 -2.47 7.32 -1.16
C LEU A 30 -1.47 8.24 -1.88
N ILE A 31 -0.89 7.77 -2.99
CA ILE A 31 0.02 8.57 -3.81
C ILE A 31 -0.67 9.82 -4.35
N VAL A 32 -1.90 9.69 -4.85
CA VAL A 32 -2.68 10.83 -5.36
C VAL A 32 -2.97 11.83 -4.24
N SER A 33 -3.44 11.37 -3.07
CA SER A 33 -3.76 12.24 -1.94
C SER A 33 -2.54 13.02 -1.41
N LEU A 34 -1.37 12.38 -1.40
CA LEU A 34 -0.11 13.05 -1.07
C LEU A 34 0.33 14.01 -2.18
N ALA A 35 0.17 13.63 -3.45
CA ALA A 35 0.49 14.50 -4.58
C ALA A 35 -0.36 15.78 -4.58
N GLU A 36 -1.63 15.70 -4.18
CA GLU A 36 -2.50 16.87 -3.98
C GLU A 36 -2.00 17.81 -2.86
N LYS A 37 -1.30 17.27 -1.86
CA LYS A 37 -0.60 18.05 -0.82
C LYS A 37 0.79 18.52 -1.28
N GLY A 38 1.15 18.24 -2.53
CA GLY A 38 2.44 18.54 -3.16
C GLY A 38 3.58 17.63 -2.69
N ILE A 39 3.27 16.45 -2.17
CA ILE A 39 4.24 15.44 -1.71
C ILE A 39 4.28 14.31 -2.72
N GLU A 40 5.47 13.94 -3.20
CA GLU A 40 5.60 12.82 -4.13
C GLU A 40 5.94 11.52 -3.37
N LEU A 41 5.01 10.56 -3.37
CA LEU A 41 5.20 9.25 -2.75
C LEU A 41 5.68 8.21 -3.77
N LYS A 42 6.83 7.59 -3.52
CA LYS A 42 7.45 6.60 -4.42
C LYS A 42 7.78 5.31 -3.69
N PHE A 43 7.16 4.21 -4.11
CA PHE A 43 7.46 2.87 -3.60
C PHE A 43 8.55 2.19 -4.42
N GLN A 44 9.53 1.60 -3.73
CA GLN A 44 10.49 0.70 -4.36
C GLN A 44 9.85 -0.67 -4.64
N PRO A 45 10.31 -1.39 -5.68
CA PRO A 45 9.82 -2.73 -6.00
C PRO A 45 9.98 -3.70 -4.82
N SER A 46 11.04 -3.54 -4.01
CA SER A 46 11.25 -4.31 -2.79
C SER A 46 10.15 -4.09 -1.75
N ALA A 47 9.66 -2.85 -1.60
CA ALA A 47 8.58 -2.51 -0.68
C ALA A 47 7.25 -3.10 -1.13
N LEU A 48 6.93 -3.01 -2.43
CA LEU A 48 5.75 -3.63 -3.01
C LEU A 48 5.76 -5.16 -2.82
N LYS A 49 6.92 -5.80 -3.04
CA LYS A 49 7.08 -7.25 -2.83
C LYS A 49 6.92 -7.64 -1.35
N LEU A 50 7.45 -6.85 -0.42
CA LEU A 50 7.30 -7.10 1.00
C LEU A 50 5.84 -6.93 1.46
N LEU A 51 5.17 -5.88 0.99
CA LEU A 51 3.75 -5.63 1.27
C LEU A 51 2.87 -6.75 0.70
N ALA A 52 3.11 -7.17 -0.54
CA ALA A 52 2.43 -8.31 -1.14
C ALA A 52 2.62 -9.56 -0.29
N LYS A 53 3.86 -9.86 0.13
CA LYS A 53 4.17 -11.04 0.95
C LYS A 53 3.55 -10.99 2.34
N LYS A 54 3.52 -9.83 3.00
CA LYS A 54 2.95 -9.66 4.35
C LYS A 54 1.43 -9.58 4.35
N GLY A 55 0.84 -9.02 3.29
CA GLY A 55 -0.60 -8.85 3.15
C GLY A 55 -1.30 -10.00 2.43
N TYR A 56 -0.54 -10.96 1.91
CA TYR A 56 -1.07 -12.18 1.32
C TYR A 56 -1.24 -13.25 2.40
N ASP A 57 -2.49 -13.67 2.55
CA ASP A 57 -2.85 -14.81 3.36
C ASP A 57 -3.60 -15.80 2.45
N PRO A 58 -3.15 -17.06 2.32
CA PRO A 58 -3.78 -18.03 1.43
C PRO A 58 -5.21 -18.40 1.86
N GLU A 59 -5.55 -18.24 3.14
CA GLU A 59 -6.88 -18.55 3.67
C GLU A 59 -7.81 -17.32 3.61
N MET A 60 -7.27 -16.11 3.79
CA MET A 60 -8.05 -14.85 3.80
C MET A 60 -7.93 -14.00 2.52
N GLY A 61 -7.11 -14.41 1.55
CA GLY A 61 -6.84 -13.69 0.31
C GLY A 61 -6.16 -12.34 0.54
N ALA A 62 -6.60 -11.29 -0.19
CA ALA A 62 -6.07 -9.93 -0.07
C ALA A 62 -6.70 -9.10 1.06
N ARG A 63 -7.60 -9.68 1.88
CA ARG A 63 -8.23 -8.97 3.02
C ARG A 63 -7.21 -8.42 4.04
N PRO A 64 -6.21 -9.19 4.50
CA PRO A 64 -5.19 -8.69 5.42
C PRO A 64 -4.24 -7.66 4.78
N LEU A 65 -4.16 -7.60 3.46
CA LEU A 65 -3.35 -6.62 2.75
C LEU A 65 -3.80 -5.18 3.04
N ARG A 66 -5.11 -4.92 3.01
CA ARG A 66 -5.63 -3.58 3.31
C ARG A 66 -5.23 -3.12 4.70
N ARG A 67 -5.34 -4.00 5.70
CA ARG A 67 -4.97 -3.71 7.10
C ARG A 67 -3.46 -3.51 7.24
N THR A 68 -2.67 -4.34 6.58
CA THR A 68 -1.21 -4.22 6.55
C THR A 68 -0.78 -2.88 5.95
N LEU A 69 -1.41 -2.47 4.85
CA LEU A 69 -1.11 -1.19 4.20
C LEU A 69 -1.47 -0.02 5.11
N GLN A 70 -2.63 -0.07 5.77
CA GLN A 70 -3.04 0.95 6.72
C GLN A 70 -2.02 1.11 7.86
N THR A 71 -1.71 0.02 8.57
CA THR A 71 -0.82 0.08 9.74
C THR A 71 0.64 0.32 9.38
N GLN A 72 1.13 -0.23 8.26
CA GLN A 72 2.54 -0.12 7.90
C GLN A 72 2.85 1.14 7.09
N VAL A 73 1.88 1.69 6.36
CA VAL A 73 2.08 2.83 5.45
C VAL A 73 1.30 4.05 5.92
N GLU A 74 -0.01 3.93 6.09
CA GLU A 74 -0.89 5.07 6.43
C GLU A 74 -0.54 5.64 7.81
N ASP A 75 -0.36 4.80 8.84
CA ASP A 75 0.02 5.26 10.18
C ASP A 75 1.39 5.97 10.19
N HIS A 76 2.39 5.42 9.49
CA HIS A 76 3.71 6.04 9.40
C HIS A 76 3.67 7.37 8.65
N LEU A 77 2.92 7.44 7.54
CA LEU A 77 2.72 8.69 6.80
C LEU A 77 2.07 9.76 7.68
N SER A 78 1.05 9.40 8.45
CA SER A 78 0.43 10.30 9.41
C SER A 78 1.42 10.81 10.45
N GLU A 79 2.29 9.94 10.98
CA GLU A 79 3.32 10.34 11.94
C GLU A 79 4.31 11.34 11.33
N PHE A 80 4.81 11.10 10.12
CA PHE A 80 5.71 12.05 9.43
C PHE A 80 5.05 13.39 9.12
N LEU A 81 3.76 13.37 8.74
CA LEU A 81 2.98 14.59 8.51
C LEU A 81 2.75 15.38 9.81
N LEU A 82 2.45 14.68 10.91
CA LEU A 82 2.26 15.30 12.23
C LEU A 82 3.58 15.83 12.83
N ALA A 83 4.68 15.12 12.60
CA ALA A 83 6.02 15.53 13.01
C ALA A 83 6.57 16.71 12.18
N GLY A 84 5.94 17.02 11.04
CA GLY A 84 6.40 18.06 10.12
C GLY A 84 7.65 17.67 9.32
N GLU A 85 8.05 16.39 9.37
CA GLU A 85 9.16 15.86 8.58
C GLU A 85 8.84 15.76 7.09
N LEU A 86 7.54 15.73 6.75
CA LEU A 86 7.05 15.60 5.39
C LEU A 86 6.33 16.88 4.95
N GLN A 87 6.99 17.66 4.10
CA GLN A 87 6.48 18.96 3.63
C GLN A 87 6.17 18.97 2.14
N THR A 88 5.33 19.91 1.72
CA THR A 88 5.05 20.21 0.31
C THR A 88 6.35 20.46 -0.45
N GLY A 89 6.52 19.76 -1.58
CA GLY A 89 7.70 19.79 -2.44
C GLY A 89 8.68 18.65 -2.18
N GLN A 90 8.51 17.88 -1.10
CA GLN A 90 9.41 16.77 -0.77
C GLN A 90 8.96 15.45 -1.40
N ARG A 91 9.91 14.53 -1.49
CA ARG A 91 9.72 13.18 -2.02
C ARG A 91 9.85 12.16 -0.91
N LEU A 92 8.79 11.41 -0.64
CA LEU A 92 8.88 10.27 0.25
C LEU A 92 9.14 8.99 -0.54
N LYS A 93 10.27 8.36 -0.25
CA LYS A 93 10.65 7.07 -0.80
C LYS A 93 10.39 5.96 0.22
N VAL A 94 9.61 4.97 -0.20
CA VAL A 94 9.30 3.79 0.62
C VAL A 94 10.13 2.61 0.12
N GLY A 95 11.07 2.18 0.95
CA GLY A 95 11.96 1.05 0.71
C GLY A 95 11.75 -0.09 1.70
N VAL A 96 12.68 -1.04 1.69
CA VAL A 96 12.76 -2.13 2.66
C VAL A 96 14.14 -2.14 3.29
N LYS A 97 14.19 -2.18 4.62
CA LYS A 97 15.43 -2.33 5.38
C LYS A 97 15.19 -3.36 6.48
N ALA A 98 16.07 -4.36 6.58
CA ALA A 98 15.96 -5.45 7.57
C ALA A 98 14.57 -6.16 7.62
N GLY A 99 13.88 -6.28 6.48
CA GLY A 99 12.55 -6.93 6.42
C GLY A 99 11.38 -6.08 6.92
N GLN A 100 11.61 -4.78 7.15
CA GLN A 100 10.59 -3.79 7.50
C GLN A 100 10.53 -2.67 6.45
N LEU A 101 9.38 -2.00 6.35
CA LEU A 101 9.25 -0.83 5.49
C LEU A 101 10.07 0.31 6.08
N LYS A 102 10.82 0.99 5.20
CA LYS A 102 11.61 2.16 5.58
C LYS A 102 11.14 3.34 4.75
N PHE A 103 10.87 4.44 5.43
CA PHE A 103 10.48 5.71 4.85
C PHE A 103 11.69 6.62 4.86
N GLU A 104 12.01 7.19 3.70
CA GLU A 104 13.14 8.10 3.50
C GLU A 104 12.63 9.34 2.77
N VAL A 105 12.72 10.49 3.44
CA VAL A 105 12.33 11.79 2.89
C VAL A 105 13.53 12.37 2.12
N LEU A 106 13.27 12.89 0.92
CA LEU A 106 14.23 13.49 -0.01
C LEU A 106 13.84 14.92 -0.35
#